data_AF-A0A6B3GW63-F1
#
_entry.id   AF-A0A6B3GW63-F1
#
_cell.length_a   1.000
_cell.length_b   1.000
_cell.length_c   1.000
_cell.angle_alpha   90.00
_cell.angle_beta   90.00
_cell.angle_gamma   90.00
#
_symmetry.space_group_name_H-M   'P 1'
#
loop_
_entity.id
_entity.type
_entity.pdbx_description
1 polymer ?
#
loop_
_entity_poly.entity_id
_entity_poly.type
_entity_poly.pdbx_seq_one_letter_code
_entity_poly.pdbx_strand_id
1 'polypeptide(L)'
;QPGTAQSRPEKQTVALAPATAAAPGNGVARLDASEYVGDASARTGFAGLEAIDEITMVAVPDLMSAFQRGDIDAEGVKTVQLAVISHCEQMGDRVAVLDTPPGMNAQRVRTWRNEDAGYDSRYAALYYPWVKVFDPASGRNSLVPPSGHVAGVWARSDNERGVHKAPANEVIRGAVDLEIRLSKGEQ
;
A
#
# COMPACT_ATOMS: atom_id res chain seq x y z
N GLN A 1 16.47 -26.69 56.81
CA GLN A 1 16.43 -27.45 55.55
C GLN A 1 16.87 -26.51 54.43
N PRO A 2 17.95 -26.79 53.67
CA PRO A 2 18.36 -25.94 52.57
C PRO A 2 17.40 -26.10 51.38
N GLY A 3 17.02 -24.98 50.77
CA GLY A 3 16.09 -24.94 49.63
C GLY A 3 16.68 -25.54 48.36
N THR A 4 15.89 -26.36 47.69
CA THR A 4 16.19 -26.95 46.38
C THR A 4 16.41 -25.87 45.33
N ALA A 5 17.58 -25.89 44.69
CA ALA A 5 17.90 -25.04 43.55
C ALA A 5 16.96 -25.33 42.38
N GLN A 6 16.31 -24.29 41.84
CA GLN A 6 15.52 -24.40 40.61
C GLN A 6 16.46 -24.70 39.43
N SER A 7 16.39 -25.91 38.88
CA SER A 7 17.09 -26.27 37.65
C SER A 7 16.37 -25.68 36.43
N ARG A 8 17.16 -25.20 35.46
CA ARG A 8 16.66 -24.65 34.20
C ARG A 8 15.83 -25.71 33.45
N PRO A 9 14.63 -25.40 32.92
CA PRO A 9 13.85 -26.36 32.16
C PRO A 9 14.62 -26.82 30.90
N GLU A 10 14.46 -28.11 30.57
CA GLU A 10 15.09 -28.71 29.39
C GLU A 10 14.57 -28.06 28.11
N LYS A 11 15.44 -28.00 27.08
CA LYS A 11 15.07 -27.46 25.77
C LYS A 11 14.04 -28.40 25.14
N GLN A 12 12.78 -27.98 25.07
CA GLN A 12 11.77 -28.65 24.27
C GLN A 12 11.85 -28.19 22.82
N THR A 13 11.84 -29.16 21.90
CA THR A 13 11.66 -28.92 20.46
C THR A 13 10.22 -29.28 20.11
N VAL A 14 9.43 -28.29 19.71
CA VAL A 14 8.07 -28.51 19.21
C VAL A 14 8.16 -28.61 17.69
N ALA A 15 7.73 -29.73 17.13
CA ALA A 15 7.50 -29.83 15.70
C ALA A 15 6.27 -28.97 15.37
N LEU A 16 6.48 -27.86 14.67
CA LEU A 16 5.40 -27.09 14.08
C LEU A 16 4.69 -28.02 13.08
N ALA A 17 3.37 -28.19 13.24
CA ALA A 17 2.58 -28.83 12.20
C ALA A 17 2.84 -28.06 10.90
N PRO A 18 3.11 -28.73 9.77
CA PRO A 18 3.23 -28.04 8.50
C PRO A 18 1.94 -27.23 8.33
N ALA A 19 2.09 -25.95 7.99
CA ALA A 19 0.94 -25.14 7.61
C ALA A 19 0.17 -25.97 6.57
N THR A 20 -1.10 -26.29 6.86
CA THR A 20 -1.97 -26.89 5.86
C THR A 20 -1.92 -25.93 4.69
N ALA A 21 -1.28 -26.34 3.59
CA ALA A 21 -1.33 -25.56 2.38
C ALA A 21 -2.81 -25.27 2.14
N ALA A 22 -3.17 -23.99 2.05
CA ALA A 22 -4.49 -23.62 1.60
C ALA A 22 -4.78 -24.49 0.36
N ALA A 23 -5.97 -25.10 0.34
CA ALA A 23 -6.41 -25.87 -0.82
C ALA A 23 -6.03 -25.07 -2.07
N PRO A 24 -5.47 -25.70 -3.12
CA PRO A 24 -5.10 -24.96 -4.33
C PRO A 24 -6.36 -24.21 -4.77
N GLY A 25 -6.36 -22.90 -4.58
CA GLY A 25 -7.40 -22.04 -5.12
C GLY A 25 -7.46 -22.39 -6.59
N ASN A 26 -8.68 -22.68 -7.08
CA ASN A 26 -8.92 -22.93 -8.50
C ASN A 26 -8.07 -21.95 -9.31
N GLY A 27 -7.21 -22.50 -10.19
CA GLY A 27 -5.96 -21.89 -10.62
C GLY A 27 -6.03 -20.39 -10.91
N VAL A 28 -4.98 -19.66 -10.50
CA VAL A 28 -4.76 -18.20 -10.65
C VAL A 28 -5.95 -17.53 -11.31
N ALA A 29 -7.00 -17.25 -10.53
CA ALA A 29 -8.05 -16.36 -10.97
C ALA A 29 -7.33 -15.10 -11.46
N ARG A 30 -7.56 -14.71 -12.71
CA ARG A 30 -7.02 -13.46 -13.24
C ARG A 30 -7.41 -12.39 -12.22
N LEU A 31 -6.42 -11.72 -11.62
CA LEU A 31 -6.66 -10.63 -10.69
C LEU A 31 -7.43 -9.55 -11.45
N ASP A 32 -8.73 -9.47 -11.22
CA ASP A 32 -9.56 -8.42 -11.77
C ASP A 32 -9.83 -7.34 -10.71
N ALA A 33 -10.42 -6.23 -11.15
CA ALA A 33 -10.71 -5.13 -10.25
C ALA A 33 -11.68 -5.53 -9.11
N SER A 34 -12.54 -6.52 -9.33
CA SER A 34 -13.54 -6.94 -8.34
C SER A 34 -12.93 -7.66 -7.16
N GLU A 35 -11.82 -8.39 -7.34
CA GLU A 35 -11.07 -9.01 -6.24
C GLU A 35 -10.47 -7.95 -5.28
N TYR A 36 -10.02 -6.82 -5.82
CA TYR A 36 -9.52 -5.71 -4.99
C TYR A 36 -10.65 -5.03 -4.22
N VAL A 37 -11.78 -4.77 -4.88
CA VAL A 37 -12.95 -4.16 -4.26
C VAL A 37 -13.49 -5.07 -3.17
N GLY A 38 -13.76 -6.33 -3.52
CA GLY A 38 -14.34 -7.33 -2.63
C GLY A 38 -15.78 -7.03 -2.23
N ASP A 39 -16.21 -7.61 -1.11
CA ASP A 39 -17.54 -7.46 -0.54
C ASP A 39 -17.46 -7.16 0.96
N ALA A 40 -18.20 -6.15 1.40
CA ALA A 40 -18.19 -5.70 2.79
C ALA A 40 -18.77 -6.75 3.76
N SER A 41 -19.81 -7.49 3.35
CA SER A 41 -20.44 -8.51 4.20
C SER A 41 -19.56 -9.74 4.37
N ALA A 42 -18.87 -10.15 3.30
CA ALA A 42 -17.91 -11.25 3.29
C ALA A 42 -16.53 -10.83 3.82
N ARG A 43 -16.31 -9.53 4.06
CA ARG A 43 -15.04 -8.94 4.51
C ARG A 43 -13.87 -9.29 3.60
N THR A 44 -14.09 -9.20 2.30
CA THR A 44 -13.05 -9.40 1.27
C THR A 44 -12.66 -8.06 0.65
N GLY A 45 -11.49 -8.01 0.02
CA GLY A 45 -10.96 -6.78 -0.59
C GLY A 45 -10.88 -5.61 0.39
N PHE A 46 -10.87 -4.39 -0.15
CA PHE A 46 -10.92 -3.18 0.68
C PHE A 46 -12.35 -2.83 1.14
N ALA A 47 -13.41 -3.38 0.54
CA ALA A 47 -14.78 -3.20 1.02
C ALA A 47 -14.96 -3.77 2.44
N GLY A 48 -14.21 -4.81 2.80
CA GLY A 48 -14.18 -5.31 4.18
C GLY A 48 -13.73 -4.28 5.23
N LEU A 49 -13.06 -3.20 4.82
CA LEU A 49 -12.61 -2.11 5.71
C LEU A 49 -13.76 -1.20 6.15
N GLU A 50 -14.95 -1.30 5.55
CA GLU A 50 -16.14 -0.56 5.97
C GLU A 50 -16.57 -0.88 7.40
N ALA A 51 -16.26 -2.11 7.87
CA ALA A 51 -16.61 -2.56 9.21
C ALA A 51 -15.66 -2.04 10.31
N ILE A 52 -14.66 -1.23 9.96
CA ILE A 52 -13.61 -0.76 10.88
C ILE A 52 -13.57 0.77 10.81
N ASP A 53 -13.98 1.42 11.90
CA ASP A 53 -14.09 2.89 11.99
C ASP A 53 -12.73 3.57 12.22
N GLU A 54 -11.75 2.86 12.78
CA GLU A 54 -10.45 3.44 13.13
C GLU A 54 -9.51 3.63 11.94
N ILE A 55 -9.92 3.21 10.74
CA ILE A 55 -9.12 3.36 9.53
C ILE A 55 -9.16 4.80 9.07
N THR A 56 -8.00 5.45 9.01
CA THR A 56 -7.86 6.85 8.58
C THR A 56 -7.29 6.99 7.18
N MET A 57 -6.73 5.92 6.61
CA MET A 57 -6.17 5.92 5.26
C MET A 57 -6.23 4.55 4.61
N VAL A 58 -6.37 4.52 3.29
CA VAL A 58 -6.40 3.28 2.48
C VAL A 58 -5.38 3.38 1.36
N ALA A 59 -4.52 2.37 1.26
CA ALA A 59 -3.52 2.25 0.19
C ALA A 59 -3.57 0.83 -0.40
N VAL A 60 -3.34 0.71 -1.70
CA VAL A 60 -3.35 -0.58 -2.43
C VAL A 60 -2.06 -0.71 -3.25
N PRO A 61 -0.89 -0.85 -2.60
CA PRO A 61 0.41 -0.85 -3.29
C PRO A 61 0.62 -2.10 -4.18
N ASP A 62 -0.03 -3.21 -3.85
CA ASP A 62 0.00 -4.46 -4.61
C ASP A 62 -0.70 -4.36 -5.96
N LEU A 63 -1.63 -3.40 -6.14
CA LEU A 63 -2.23 -3.06 -7.44
C LEU A 63 -1.15 -2.72 -8.48
N MET A 64 -0.14 -1.95 -8.08
CA MET A 64 0.97 -1.60 -8.97
C MET A 64 1.86 -2.80 -9.26
N SER A 65 1.99 -3.72 -8.31
CA SER A 65 2.73 -4.97 -8.52
C SER A 65 2.00 -5.89 -9.52
N ALA A 66 0.67 -5.96 -9.44
CA ALA A 66 -0.15 -6.68 -10.41
C ALA A 66 -0.06 -6.04 -11.80
N PHE A 67 -0.05 -4.70 -11.87
CA PHE A 67 0.15 -3.98 -13.13
C PHE A 67 1.51 -4.31 -13.76
N GLN A 68 2.60 -4.31 -12.98
CA GLN A 68 3.94 -4.67 -13.46
C GLN A 68 4.04 -6.12 -13.96
N ARG A 69 3.26 -7.04 -13.38
CA ARG A 69 3.18 -8.44 -13.84
C ARG A 69 2.28 -8.63 -15.07
N GLY A 70 1.51 -7.61 -15.45
CA GLY A 70 0.52 -7.69 -16.52
C GLY A 70 -0.75 -8.45 -16.12
N ASP A 71 -0.98 -8.65 -14.82
CA ASP A 71 -2.19 -9.29 -14.31
C ASP A 71 -3.41 -8.36 -14.46
N ILE A 72 -3.17 -7.05 -14.36
CA ILE A 72 -4.15 -5.97 -14.55
C ILE A 72 -3.58 -4.92 -15.50
N ASP A 73 -4.42 -4.38 -16.38
CA ASP A 73 -4.04 -3.32 -17.31
C ASP A 73 -4.28 -1.92 -16.73
N ALA A 74 -3.99 -0.87 -17.51
CA ALA A 74 -4.14 0.51 -17.05
C ALA A 74 -5.61 0.87 -16.76
N GLU A 75 -6.56 0.27 -17.50
CA GLU A 75 -7.99 0.47 -17.26
C GLU A 75 -8.40 -0.17 -15.92
N GLY A 76 -7.93 -1.39 -15.63
CA GLY A 76 -8.16 -2.04 -14.36
C GLY A 76 -7.53 -1.29 -13.18
N VAL A 77 -6.32 -0.72 -13.35
CA VAL A 77 -5.70 0.16 -12.34
C VAL A 77 -6.61 1.35 -12.05
N LYS A 78 -7.11 2.02 -13.08
CA LYS A 78 -8.05 3.14 -12.94
C LYS A 78 -9.32 2.71 -12.21
N THR A 79 -9.91 1.58 -12.59
CA THR A 79 -11.13 1.07 -11.96
C THR A 79 -10.93 0.81 -10.47
N VAL A 80 -9.84 0.15 -10.08
CA VAL A 80 -9.55 -0.11 -8.65
C VAL A 80 -9.32 1.21 -7.91
N GLN A 81 -8.52 2.12 -8.44
CA GLN A 81 -8.24 3.40 -7.77
C GLN A 81 -9.49 4.27 -7.63
N LEU A 82 -10.36 4.34 -8.65
CA LEU A 82 -11.66 5.02 -8.55
C LEU A 82 -12.54 4.39 -7.48
N ALA A 83 -12.52 3.06 -7.34
CA ALA A 83 -13.28 2.37 -6.32
C ALA A 83 -12.73 2.65 -4.90
N VAL A 84 -11.40 2.75 -4.73
CA VAL A 84 -10.79 3.18 -3.45
C VAL A 84 -11.16 4.63 -3.11
N ILE A 85 -11.14 5.53 -4.10
CA ILE A 85 -11.60 6.93 -3.93
C ILE A 85 -13.06 6.91 -3.48
N SER A 86 -13.92 6.19 -4.19
CA SER A 86 -15.35 6.11 -3.91
C SER A 86 -15.63 5.54 -2.52
N HIS A 87 -14.86 4.54 -2.07
CA HIS A 87 -14.93 4.02 -0.70
C HIS A 87 -14.57 5.11 0.32
N CYS A 88 -13.47 5.84 0.13
CA CYS A 88 -13.06 6.90 1.04
C CYS A 88 -14.07 8.06 1.09
N GLU A 89 -14.69 8.40 -0.05
CA GLU A 89 -15.76 9.40 -0.13
C GLU A 89 -17.01 8.99 0.63
N GLN A 90 -17.40 7.73 0.53
CA GLN A 90 -18.58 7.18 1.22
C GLN A 90 -18.38 7.11 2.74
N MET A 91 -17.19 6.67 3.19
CA MET A 91 -16.88 6.58 4.62
C MET A 91 -16.68 7.97 5.24
N GLY A 92 -16.07 8.90 4.51
CA GLY A 92 -15.97 10.31 4.91
C GLY A 92 -14.95 10.61 6.01
N ASP A 93 -14.29 9.59 6.56
CA ASP A 93 -13.35 9.63 7.69
C ASP A 93 -11.92 9.18 7.32
N ARG A 94 -11.69 8.76 6.07
CA ARG A 94 -10.43 8.19 5.60
C ARG A 94 -10.02 8.73 4.23
N VAL A 95 -8.73 8.67 3.94
CA VAL A 95 -8.15 9.21 2.70
C VAL A 95 -7.41 8.14 1.92
N ALA A 96 -7.66 8.08 0.60
CA ALA A 96 -6.97 7.22 -0.33
C ALA A 96 -5.55 7.73 -0.60
N VAL A 97 -4.55 6.85 -0.46
CA VAL A 97 -3.16 7.11 -0.85
C VAL A 97 -2.89 6.29 -2.11
N LEU A 98 -2.85 7.00 -3.24
CA LEU A 98 -2.79 6.41 -4.59
C LEU A 98 -1.39 6.53 -5.18
N ASP A 99 -1.07 5.61 -6.09
CA ASP A 99 0.19 5.57 -6.84
C ASP A 99 -0.04 5.83 -8.32
N THR A 100 0.92 6.44 -9.01
CA THR A 100 0.93 6.46 -10.47
C THR A 100 1.45 5.14 -11.01
N PRO A 101 1.08 4.73 -12.24
CA PRO A 101 1.84 3.69 -12.94
C PRO A 101 3.34 4.06 -13.04
N PRO A 102 4.24 3.06 -13.09
CA PRO A 102 5.69 3.29 -13.09
C PRO A 102 6.17 3.95 -14.40
N GLY A 103 7.33 4.62 -14.33
CA GLY A 103 8.00 5.19 -15.52
C GLY A 103 7.37 6.46 -16.08
N MET A 104 6.40 7.07 -15.39
CA MET A 104 5.78 8.32 -15.83
C MET A 104 6.62 9.54 -15.44
N ASN A 105 6.83 10.46 -16.38
CA ASN A 105 7.33 11.80 -16.06
C ASN A 105 6.21 12.72 -15.56
N ALA A 106 6.57 13.90 -15.05
CA ALA A 106 5.64 14.89 -14.51
C ALA A 106 4.42 15.18 -15.42
N GLN A 107 4.68 15.41 -16.70
CA GLN A 107 3.64 15.73 -17.67
C GLN A 107 2.67 14.55 -17.88
N ARG A 108 3.20 13.32 -17.97
CA ARG A 108 2.38 12.11 -18.10
C ARG A 108 1.59 11.82 -16.83
N VAL A 109 2.13 12.10 -15.63
CA VAL A 109 1.37 12.02 -14.37
C VAL A 109 0.22 13.03 -14.36
N ARG A 110 0.45 14.25 -14.85
CA ARG A 110 -0.60 15.25 -14.97
C ARG A 110 -1.71 14.82 -15.93
N THR A 111 -1.36 14.29 -17.11
CA THR A 111 -2.33 13.73 -18.06
C THR A 111 -3.06 12.52 -17.45
N TRP A 112 -2.35 11.63 -16.77
CA TRP A 112 -2.94 10.48 -16.09
C TRP A 112 -3.99 10.93 -15.08
N ARG A 113 -3.65 11.85 -14.17
CA ARG A 113 -4.57 12.38 -13.15
C ARG A 113 -5.78 13.04 -13.78
N ASN A 114 -5.58 13.93 -14.76
CA ASN A 114 -6.62 14.84 -15.22
C ASN A 114 -7.49 14.27 -16.35
N GLU A 115 -6.90 13.49 -17.26
CA GLU A 115 -7.53 13.08 -18.51
C GLU A 115 -7.80 11.57 -18.51
N ASP A 116 -6.76 10.75 -18.28
CA ASP A 116 -6.91 9.30 -18.40
C ASP A 116 -7.76 8.74 -17.25
N ALA A 117 -7.39 9.09 -16.01
CA ALA A 117 -7.99 8.57 -14.80
C ALA A 117 -9.11 9.47 -14.27
N GLY A 118 -9.00 10.79 -14.50
CA GLY A 118 -10.04 11.77 -14.15
C GLY A 118 -10.24 11.93 -12.64
N TYR A 119 -9.15 11.87 -11.86
CA TYR A 119 -9.22 11.94 -10.40
C TYR A 119 -9.43 13.37 -9.92
N ASP A 120 -10.58 13.58 -9.25
CA ASP A 120 -10.88 14.83 -8.57
C ASP A 120 -11.67 14.53 -7.28
N SER A 121 -10.95 14.35 -6.17
CA SER A 121 -11.57 14.10 -4.86
C SER A 121 -10.76 14.71 -3.74
N ARG A 122 -11.46 15.23 -2.72
CA ARG A 122 -10.83 15.69 -1.46
C ARG A 122 -10.39 14.52 -0.56
N TYR A 123 -10.82 13.30 -0.88
CA TYR A 123 -10.55 12.08 -0.12
C TYR A 123 -9.43 11.25 -0.75
N ALA A 124 -8.60 11.84 -1.60
CA ALA A 124 -7.52 11.14 -2.26
C ALA A 124 -6.28 12.00 -2.46
N ALA A 125 -5.10 11.37 -2.31
CA ALA A 125 -3.80 11.94 -2.62
C ALA A 125 -3.04 10.99 -3.53
N LEU A 126 -2.57 11.49 -4.68
CA LEU A 126 -1.78 10.73 -5.64
C LEU A 126 -0.30 11.06 -5.48
N TYR A 127 0.53 10.05 -5.32
CA TYR A 127 1.98 10.19 -5.08
C TYR A 127 2.80 9.69 -6.27
N TYR A 128 3.79 10.50 -6.64
CA TYR A 128 4.84 10.21 -7.61
C TYR A 128 6.11 11.00 -7.21
N PRO A 129 7.32 10.59 -7.62
CA PRO A 129 7.67 9.40 -8.39
C PRO A 129 7.80 8.14 -7.51
N TRP A 130 8.06 6.99 -8.13
CA TRP A 130 8.31 5.75 -7.39
C TRP A 130 9.59 5.83 -6.55
N VAL A 131 9.64 5.03 -5.49
CA VAL A 131 10.75 5.03 -4.53
C VAL A 131 11.64 3.82 -4.78
N LYS A 132 12.95 4.03 -4.79
CA LYS A 132 13.95 2.97 -4.85
C LYS A 132 14.32 2.53 -3.45
N VAL A 133 14.18 1.25 -3.14
CA VAL A 133 14.49 0.66 -1.83
C VAL A 133 15.45 -0.51 -1.98
N PHE A 134 16.22 -0.80 -0.95
CA PHE A 134 17.01 -2.03 -0.89
C PHE A 134 16.12 -3.18 -0.41
N ASP A 135 15.96 -4.20 -1.26
CA ASP A 135 15.25 -5.42 -0.89
C ASP A 135 16.26 -6.45 -0.32
N PRO A 136 16.23 -6.74 0.98
CA PRO A 136 17.14 -7.70 1.59
C PRO A 136 16.90 -9.15 1.14
N ALA A 137 15.70 -9.49 0.66
CA ALA A 137 15.39 -10.84 0.19
C ALA A 137 16.07 -11.14 -1.15
N SER A 138 16.08 -10.18 -2.08
CA SER A 138 16.79 -10.29 -3.36
C SER A 138 18.24 -9.77 -3.31
N GLY A 139 18.62 -9.05 -2.26
CA GLY A 139 19.93 -8.42 -2.11
C GLY A 139 20.18 -7.29 -3.11
N ARG A 140 19.12 -6.72 -3.70
CA ARG A 140 19.19 -5.73 -4.78
C ARG A 140 18.26 -4.57 -4.51
N ASN A 141 18.55 -3.43 -5.15
CA ASN A 141 17.61 -2.32 -5.14
C ASN A 141 16.42 -2.61 -6.08
N SER A 142 15.21 -2.38 -5.60
CA SER A 142 13.95 -2.49 -6.35
C SER A 142 13.18 -1.17 -6.30
N LEU A 143 12.35 -0.93 -7.31
CA LEU A 143 11.40 0.18 -7.31
C LEU A 143 10.09 -0.29 -6.71
N VAL A 144 9.54 0.51 -5.80
CA VAL A 144 8.26 0.24 -5.14
C VAL A 144 7.34 1.46 -5.24
N PRO A 145 6.02 1.24 -5.28
CA PRO A 145 5.05 2.33 -5.22
C PRO A 145 5.23 3.16 -3.95
N PRO A 146 5.09 4.51 -4.04
CA PRO A 146 5.33 5.40 -2.91
C PRO A 146 4.27 5.30 -1.80
N SER A 147 3.04 4.88 -2.09
CA SER A 147 1.88 4.93 -1.17
C SER A 147 2.17 4.30 0.19
N GLY A 148 2.78 3.13 0.24
CA GLY A 148 3.12 2.46 1.51
C GLY A 148 4.13 3.26 2.36
N HIS A 149 5.13 3.85 1.72
CA HIS A 149 6.11 4.70 2.41
C HIS A 149 5.48 6.00 2.92
N VAL A 150 4.62 6.59 2.09
CA VAL A 150 3.92 7.83 2.42
C VAL A 150 2.91 7.63 3.54
N ALA A 151 2.17 6.53 3.54
CA ALA A 151 1.28 6.15 4.64
C ALA A 151 2.06 6.03 5.96
N GLY A 152 3.26 5.44 5.93
CA GLY A 152 4.16 5.41 7.10
C GLY A 152 4.67 6.79 7.54
N VAL A 153 4.85 7.72 6.60
CA VAL A 153 5.19 9.12 6.91
C VAL A 153 4.00 9.84 7.56
N TRP A 154 2.79 9.66 7.04
CA TRP A 154 1.56 10.22 7.61
C TRP A 154 1.38 9.73 9.04
N ALA A 155 1.40 8.41 9.26
CA ALA A 155 1.26 7.80 10.58
C ALA A 155 2.31 8.31 11.59
N ARG A 156 3.56 8.52 11.15
CA ARG A 156 4.60 9.10 12.00
C ARG A 156 4.34 10.57 12.31
N SER A 157 4.02 11.37 11.29
CA SER A 157 3.78 12.80 11.44
C SER A 157 2.59 13.08 12.36
N ASP A 158 1.51 12.32 12.20
CA ASP A 158 0.32 12.41 13.02
C ASP A 158 0.61 12.08 14.49
N ASN A 159 1.43 11.06 14.74
CA ASN A 159 1.83 10.67 16.10
C ASN A 159 2.79 11.67 16.77
N GLU A 160 3.74 12.24 16.02
CA GLU A 160 4.78 13.11 16.58
C GLU A 160 4.37 14.58 16.68
N ARG A 161 3.57 15.07 15.72
CA ARG A 161 3.24 16.50 15.57
C ARG A 161 1.73 16.77 15.51
N GLY A 162 0.90 15.75 15.33
CA GLY A 162 -0.54 15.87 15.19
C GLY A 162 -0.98 16.24 13.77
N VAL A 163 -2.22 15.87 13.45
CA VAL A 163 -2.85 15.97 12.11
C VAL A 163 -2.92 17.39 11.52
N HIS A 164 -2.74 18.42 12.35
CA HIS A 164 -2.76 19.82 11.92
C HIS A 164 -1.46 20.23 11.20
N LYS A 165 -0.40 19.42 11.30
CA LYS A 165 0.85 19.67 10.60
C LYS A 165 0.89 18.86 9.30
N ALA A 166 1.02 19.57 8.18
CA ALA A 166 1.20 18.92 6.89
C ALA A 166 2.43 17.97 6.92
N PRO A 167 2.29 16.70 6.46
CA PRO A 167 3.36 15.70 6.44
C PRO A 167 4.34 15.93 5.27
N ALA A 168 4.91 17.14 5.21
CA ALA A 168 5.84 17.59 4.18
C ALA A 168 7.24 17.82 4.76
N ASN A 169 8.27 17.64 3.93
CA ASN A 169 9.68 17.68 4.33
C ASN A 169 10.08 16.59 5.35
N GLU A 170 9.38 15.47 5.33
CA GLU A 170 9.69 14.29 6.12
C GLU A 170 10.65 13.37 5.36
N VAL A 171 11.59 12.75 6.08
CA VAL A 171 12.49 11.78 5.48
C VAL A 171 11.75 10.46 5.27
N ILE A 172 11.78 9.96 4.03
CA ILE A 172 11.32 8.60 3.73
C ILE A 172 12.41 7.62 4.16
N ARG A 173 12.17 6.90 5.25
CA ARG A 173 13.12 5.90 5.76
C ARG A 173 13.13 4.68 4.83
N GLY A 174 14.31 4.11 4.59
CA GLY A 174 14.47 2.96 3.70
C GLY A 174 14.56 3.31 2.20
N ALA A 175 14.23 4.55 1.83
CA ALA A 175 14.45 5.05 0.48
C ALA A 175 15.94 5.29 0.21
N VAL A 176 16.43 4.73 -0.89
CA VAL A 176 17.79 4.91 -1.40
C VAL A 176 17.83 6.06 -2.40
N ASP A 177 16.85 6.12 -3.31
CA ASP A 177 16.71 7.17 -4.31
C ASP A 177 15.25 7.22 -4.80
N LEU A 178 14.95 8.12 -5.72
CA LEU A 178 13.70 8.12 -6.49
C LEU A 178 13.90 7.44 -7.85
N GLU A 179 12.79 7.03 -8.46
CA GLU A 179 12.78 6.56 -9.85
C GLU A 179 13.24 7.66 -10.82
N ILE A 180 12.70 8.87 -10.63
CA ILE A 180 12.98 10.06 -11.44
C ILE A 180 13.29 11.21 -10.48
N ARG A 181 14.36 11.96 -10.79
CA ARG A 181 14.67 13.21 -10.08
C ARG A 181 13.96 14.37 -10.76
N LEU A 182 13.18 15.11 -9.97
CA LEU A 182 12.38 16.22 -10.46
C LEU A 182 13.09 17.55 -10.22
N SER A 183 13.08 18.42 -11.22
CA SER A 183 13.45 19.82 -11.05
C SER A 183 12.28 20.64 -10.49
N LYS A 184 12.55 21.84 -9.98
CA LYS A 184 11.52 22.76 -9.48
C LYS A 184 10.49 23.17 -10.54
N GLY A 185 10.84 23.12 -11.83
CA GLY A 185 9.92 23.48 -12.92
C GLY A 185 8.99 22.33 -13.34
N GLU A 186 9.29 21.10 -12.92
CA GLU A 186 8.50 19.89 -13.23
C GLU A 186 7.54 19.50 -12.10
N GLN A 187 7.66 20.13 -10.92
CA GLN A 187 6.73 20.00 -9.80
C GLN A 187 5.55 20.95 -9.96
#